data_AF-A0A9D5WXY9-F1
#
_entry.id   AF-A0A9D5WXY9-F1
#
_cell.length_a   1.000
_cell.length_b   1.000
_cell.length_c   1.000
_cell.angle_alpha   90.00
_cell.angle_beta   90.00
_cell.angle_gamma   90.00
#
_symmetry.space_group_name_H-M   'P 1'
#
loop_
_entity.id
_entity.type
_entity.pdbx_description
1 polymer ?
#
loop_
_entity_poly.entity_id
_entity_poly.type
_entity_poly.pdbx_seq_one_letter_code
_entity_poly.pdbx_strand_id
1 'polypeptide(L)'
;MLPVGSMLLVGCAGLSKKGGAANDDTLSVMGRWTTEMPADSAAEMGIELKADGVAASVNMPTLPYDRWQKVNDSTVAIHGTSIFDGERTELTDTFHIDKEKQTLNQQGTDIVYRRAN
;
A
#
# COMPACT_ATOMS: atom_id res chain seq x y z
N MET A 1 21.43 66.27 -19.56
CA MET A 1 21.23 65.11 -18.66
C MET A 1 21.11 63.89 -19.56
N LEU A 2 22.08 62.96 -19.48
CA LEU A 2 22.06 61.67 -20.17
C LEU A 2 21.72 60.55 -19.15
N PRO A 3 21.22 59.39 -19.61
CA PRO A 3 20.39 58.46 -18.81
C PRO A 3 21.17 57.27 -18.25
N VAL A 4 20.69 56.66 -17.14
CA VAL A 4 21.11 55.31 -16.70
C VAL A 4 20.00 54.61 -15.89
N GLY A 5 19.72 53.34 -16.24
CA GLY A 5 19.21 52.27 -15.35
C GLY A 5 17.68 52.23 -15.16
N SER A 6 16.99 51.09 -15.16
CA SER A 6 17.41 49.69 -15.04
C SER A 6 16.38 48.76 -15.69
N MET A 7 16.89 47.76 -16.38
CA MET A 7 16.13 46.59 -16.83
C MET A 7 15.91 45.65 -15.64
N LEU A 8 14.67 45.25 -15.37
CA LEU A 8 14.35 44.20 -14.40
C LEU A 8 13.82 42.98 -15.17
N LEU A 9 14.66 41.94 -15.24
CA LEU A 9 14.22 40.57 -15.52
C LEU A 9 14.30 39.80 -14.20
N VAL A 10 13.17 39.31 -13.70
CA VAL A 10 13.14 38.13 -12.83
C VAL A 10 11.92 37.31 -13.24
N GLY A 11 12.16 36.16 -13.86
CA GLY A 11 11.14 35.13 -14.05
C GLY A 11 11.04 34.24 -12.81
N CYS A 12 9.91 33.55 -12.65
CA CYS A 12 9.86 32.27 -11.97
C CYS A 12 8.92 31.33 -12.72
N ALA A 13 9.40 30.10 -12.81
CA ALA A 13 8.93 29.02 -13.63
C ALA A 13 7.54 28.48 -13.25
N GLY A 14 6.95 27.77 -14.21
CA GLY A 14 5.59 27.26 -14.16
C GLY A 14 5.30 26.25 -13.05
N LEU A 15 4.01 26.20 -12.70
CA LEU A 15 3.44 25.12 -11.91
C LEU A 15 2.73 24.17 -12.89
N SER A 16 3.51 23.40 -13.65
CA SER A 16 2.98 22.19 -14.25
C SER A 16 2.75 21.21 -13.11
N LYS A 17 1.48 20.91 -12.84
CA LYS A 17 1.01 19.95 -11.86
C LYS A 17 1.63 18.60 -12.21
N LYS A 18 2.76 18.27 -11.58
CA LYS A 18 3.40 16.97 -11.67
C LYS A 18 2.47 16.00 -10.94
N GLY A 19 1.50 15.45 -11.69
CA GLY A 19 0.88 14.19 -11.31
C GLY A 19 2.04 13.22 -11.09
N GLY A 20 2.27 12.86 -9.84
CA GLY A 20 3.30 11.90 -9.49
C GLY A 20 3.05 10.66 -10.33
N ALA A 21 4.09 10.19 -11.02
CA ALA A 21 4.09 8.84 -11.52
C ALA A 21 3.81 7.95 -10.30
N ALA A 22 2.58 7.48 -10.17
CA ALA A 22 2.34 6.28 -9.37
C ALA A 22 3.22 5.24 -10.05
N ASN A 23 4.35 4.96 -9.41
CA ASN A 23 5.40 4.11 -9.92
C ASN A 23 4.75 2.80 -10.39
N ASP A 24 5.06 2.34 -11.60
CA ASP A 24 4.50 1.13 -12.22
C ASP A 24 4.46 -0.08 -11.25
N ASP A 25 5.49 -0.17 -10.39
CA ASP A 25 5.59 -1.15 -9.30
C ASP A 25 4.54 -1.02 -8.19
N THR A 26 4.07 0.18 -7.88
CA THR A 26 3.00 0.40 -6.91
C THR A 26 1.67 -0.07 -7.48
N LEU A 27 1.45 0.09 -8.79
CA LEU A 27 0.29 -0.48 -9.47
C LEU A 27 0.37 -2.00 -9.53
N SER A 28 1.58 -2.58 -9.67
CA SER A 28 1.75 -4.03 -9.72
C SER A 28 1.34 -4.74 -8.42
N VAL A 29 1.52 -4.10 -7.26
CA VAL A 29 1.17 -4.70 -5.95
C VAL A 29 -0.31 -4.55 -5.59
N MET A 30 -1.02 -3.56 -6.18
CA MET A 30 -2.46 -3.40 -5.96
C MET A 30 -3.24 -4.61 -6.42
N GLY A 31 -4.31 -4.95 -5.73
CA GLY A 31 -5.16 -6.10 -6.01
C GLY A 31 -5.49 -6.89 -4.74
N ARG A 32 -6.21 -7.99 -4.94
CA ARG A 32 -6.62 -8.89 -3.86
C ARG A 32 -5.61 -10.03 -3.71
N TRP A 33 -5.22 -10.28 -2.47
CA TRP A 33 -4.27 -11.31 -2.05
C TRP A 33 -4.97 -12.21 -1.04
N THR A 34 -5.09 -13.50 -1.31
CA THR A 34 -5.86 -14.44 -0.49
C THR A 34 -5.01 -15.59 0.02
N THR A 35 -5.39 -16.14 1.16
CA THR A 35 -4.80 -17.35 1.73
C THR A 35 -5.92 -18.28 2.20
N GLU A 36 -5.66 -19.58 2.20
CA GLU A 36 -6.62 -20.57 2.64
C GLU A 36 -6.70 -20.55 4.17
N MET A 37 -7.93 -20.60 4.71
CA MET A 37 -8.13 -20.76 6.15
C MET A 37 -7.66 -22.17 6.58
N PRO A 38 -6.91 -22.33 7.69
CA PRO A 38 -6.43 -23.63 8.17
C PRO A 38 -7.50 -24.66 8.55
N ALA A 39 -8.79 -24.29 8.54
CA ALA A 39 -9.89 -25.14 8.98
C ALA A 39 -11.10 -24.96 8.05
N ASP A 40 -11.26 -25.85 7.07
CA ASP A 40 -12.48 -26.21 6.29
C ASP A 40 -13.46 -25.09 5.86
N SER A 41 -13.06 -23.83 5.90
CA SER A 41 -13.87 -22.70 5.49
C SER A 41 -13.72 -22.54 3.99
N ALA A 42 -14.82 -22.75 3.26
CA ALA A 42 -14.92 -22.42 1.84
C ALA A 42 -14.71 -20.92 1.53
N ALA A 43 -14.60 -20.06 2.56
CA ALA A 43 -14.34 -18.64 2.40
C ALA A 43 -12.83 -18.34 2.44
N GLU A 44 -12.32 -17.75 1.36
CA GLU A 44 -10.99 -17.15 1.28
C GLU A 44 -10.87 -15.98 2.26
N MET A 45 -9.76 -15.88 2.99
CA MET A 45 -9.39 -14.68 3.74
C MET A 45 -8.22 -13.97 3.04
N GLY A 46 -8.01 -12.69 3.32
CA GLY A 46 -6.99 -11.96 2.58
C GLY A 46 -6.95 -10.45 2.79
N ILE A 47 -6.25 -9.79 1.88
CA ILE A 47 -6.01 -8.35 1.90
C ILE A 47 -6.22 -7.81 0.49
N GLU A 48 -6.94 -6.70 0.37
CA GLU A 48 -7.07 -5.93 -0.86
C GLU A 48 -6.26 -4.64 -0.74
N LEU A 49 -5.29 -4.46 -1.63
CA LEU A 49 -4.48 -3.25 -1.75
C LEU A 49 -5.03 -2.39 -2.88
N LYS A 50 -5.47 -1.18 -2.57
CA LYS A 50 -6.10 -0.24 -3.50
C LYS A 50 -5.19 0.94 -3.80
N ALA A 51 -5.64 1.76 -4.76
CA ALA A 51 -5.06 3.06 -5.05
C ALA A 51 -4.93 3.94 -3.79
N ASP A 52 -4.00 4.89 -3.86
CA ASP A 52 -3.80 5.93 -2.85
C ASP A 52 -3.49 5.41 -1.44
N GLY A 53 -2.91 4.22 -1.32
CA GLY A 53 -2.50 3.65 -0.05
C GLY A 53 -3.65 3.10 0.79
N VAL A 54 -4.83 2.85 0.21
CA VAL A 54 -5.98 2.25 0.91
C VAL A 54 -5.86 0.74 0.94
N ALA A 55 -6.09 0.13 2.10
CA ALA A 55 -6.16 -1.33 2.25
C ALA A 55 -7.54 -1.75 2.78
N ALA A 56 -7.91 -3.02 2.57
CA ALA A 56 -9.09 -3.63 3.17
C ALA A 56 -8.85 -5.10 3.46
N SER A 57 -9.34 -5.60 4.59
CA SER A 57 -9.34 -7.04 4.87
C SER A 57 -10.46 -7.76 4.13
N VAL A 58 -10.17 -8.96 3.65
CA VAL A 58 -11.13 -9.89 3.06
C VAL A 58 -11.43 -10.96 4.11
N ASN A 59 -12.69 -11.02 4.56
CA ASN A 59 -13.18 -12.02 5.52
C ASN A 59 -12.38 -12.11 6.84
N MET A 60 -11.79 -11.01 7.32
CA MET A 60 -11.10 -10.93 8.62
C MET A 60 -11.72 -9.86 9.53
N PRO A 61 -12.89 -10.10 10.15
CA PRO A 61 -13.56 -9.12 11.00
C PRO A 61 -12.78 -8.75 12.26
N THR A 62 -11.89 -9.63 12.75
CA THR A 62 -11.03 -9.39 13.92
C THR A 62 -9.75 -8.61 13.59
N LEU A 63 -9.44 -8.43 12.30
CA LEU A 63 -8.24 -7.75 11.84
C LEU A 63 -8.54 -6.93 10.58
N PRO A 64 -9.33 -5.85 10.66
CA PRO A 64 -9.47 -4.89 9.57
C PRO A 64 -8.14 -4.14 9.31
N TYR A 65 -7.61 -4.28 8.10
CA TYR A 65 -6.60 -3.40 7.52
C TYR A 65 -7.30 -2.20 6.84
N ASP A 66 -6.66 -1.03 6.89
CA ASP A 66 -7.24 0.22 6.36
C ASP A 66 -6.28 1.00 5.44
N ARG A 67 -4.97 0.87 5.64
CA ARG A 67 -3.95 1.60 4.88
C ARG A 67 -2.74 0.74 4.59
N TRP A 68 -2.05 1.05 3.51
CA TRP A 68 -0.76 0.46 3.18
C TRP A 68 0.19 1.50 2.60
N GLN A 69 1.47 1.20 2.72
CA GLN A 69 2.56 1.98 2.14
C GLN A 69 3.65 1.07 1.60
N LYS A 70 4.23 1.44 0.47
CA LYS A 70 5.42 0.80 -0.06
C LYS A 70 6.63 1.26 0.74
N VAL A 71 7.30 0.33 1.40
CA VAL A 71 8.54 0.60 2.15
C VAL A 71 9.73 0.61 1.20
N ASN A 72 9.79 -0.36 0.28
CA ASN A 72 10.76 -0.47 -0.81
C ASN A 72 10.19 -1.38 -1.92
N ASP A 73 10.99 -1.71 -2.93
CA ASP A 73 10.54 -2.47 -4.11
C ASP A 73 10.04 -3.89 -3.85
N SER A 74 10.38 -4.47 -2.71
CA SER A 74 10.01 -5.82 -2.32
C SER A 74 9.27 -5.87 -0.97
N THR A 75 8.90 -4.71 -0.41
CA THR A 75 8.33 -4.65 0.95
C THR A 75 7.21 -3.62 1.05
N VAL A 76 6.08 -4.01 1.64
CA VAL A 76 4.98 -3.12 2.02
C VAL A 76 4.70 -3.24 3.51
N ALA A 77 4.26 -2.14 4.11
CA ALA A 77 3.73 -2.10 5.46
C ALA A 77 2.22 -1.83 5.37
N ILE A 78 1.42 -2.61 6.08
CA ILE A 78 -0.04 -2.55 6.07
C ILE A 78 -0.51 -2.29 7.50
N HIS A 79 -1.18 -1.16 7.67
CA HIS A 79 -1.77 -0.75 8.93
C HIS A 79 -3.15 -1.37 9.10
N GLY A 80 -3.45 -1.79 10.32
CA GLY A 80 -4.76 -2.29 10.69
C GLY A 80 -5.03 -2.12 12.18
N THR A 81 -6.20 -2.59 12.59
CA THR A 81 -6.62 -2.60 13.98
C THR A 81 -7.02 -4.02 14.35
N SER A 82 -6.34 -4.65 15.30
CA SER A 82 -6.81 -5.91 15.85
C SER A 82 -7.99 -5.66 16.80
N ILE A 83 -8.97 -6.56 16.74
CA ILE A 83 -10.17 -6.54 17.57
C ILE A 83 -10.20 -7.84 18.36
N PHE A 84 -10.04 -7.74 19.67
CA PHE A 84 -10.08 -8.87 20.59
C PHE A 84 -10.87 -8.48 21.83
N ASP A 85 -11.88 -9.26 22.18
CA ASP A 85 -12.80 -8.99 23.30
C ASP A 85 -13.44 -7.57 23.28
N GLY A 86 -13.69 -7.05 22.08
CA GLY A 86 -14.24 -5.70 21.88
C GLY A 86 -13.20 -4.56 22.00
N GLU A 87 -11.99 -4.84 22.46
CA GLU A 87 -10.88 -3.90 22.48
C GLU A 87 -10.24 -3.76 21.10
N ARG A 88 -9.71 -2.57 20.81
CA ARG A 88 -9.07 -2.21 19.55
C ARG A 88 -7.62 -1.83 19.79
N THR A 89 -6.70 -2.50 19.10
CA THR A 89 -5.27 -2.19 19.14
C THR A 89 -4.75 -1.93 17.73
N GLU A 90 -4.10 -0.79 17.52
CA GLU A 90 -3.44 -0.49 16.23
C GLU A 90 -2.19 -1.35 16.06
N LEU A 91 -1.96 -1.77 14.82
CA LEU A 91 -0.76 -2.51 14.44
C LEU A 91 -0.33 -2.17 13.02
N THR A 92 0.89 -2.57 12.68
CA THR A 92 1.41 -2.51 11.32
C THR A 92 2.16 -3.79 11.02
N ASP A 93 1.62 -4.55 10.09
CA ASP A 93 2.26 -5.77 9.58
C ASP A 93 3.13 -5.43 8.39
N THR A 94 4.26 -6.11 8.26
CA THR A 94 5.17 -5.94 7.13
C THR A 94 5.14 -7.18 6.25
N PHE A 95 5.09 -6.99 4.93
CA PHE A 95 5.00 -8.07 3.96
C PHE A 95 6.08 -7.95 2.90
N HIS A 96 6.64 -9.11 2.53
CA HIS A 96 7.53 -9.23 1.38
C HIS A 96 6.72 -9.52 0.11
N ILE A 97 7.06 -8.85 -0.99
CA ILE A 97 6.44 -9.04 -2.30
C ILE A 97 7.32 -9.97 -3.13
N ASP A 98 6.78 -11.14 -3.49
CA ASP A 98 7.37 -12.02 -4.51
C ASP A 98 6.62 -11.81 -5.84
N LYS A 99 7.22 -11.00 -6.72
CA LYS A 99 6.63 -10.69 -8.03
C LYS A 99 6.60 -11.91 -8.96
N GLU A 100 7.53 -12.84 -8.82
CA GLU A 100 7.60 -14.02 -9.69
C GLU A 100 6.54 -15.04 -9.32
N LYS A 101 6.40 -15.32 -8.01
CA LYS A 101 5.38 -16.26 -7.51
C LYS A 101 4.01 -15.63 -7.32
N GLN A 102 3.90 -14.31 -7.50
CA GLN A 102 2.70 -13.54 -7.22
C GLN A 102 2.20 -13.83 -5.80
N THR A 103 3.07 -13.61 -4.81
CA THR A 103 2.74 -13.76 -3.39
C THR A 103 3.10 -12.53 -2.55
N LEU A 104 2.35 -12.38 -1.47
CA LEU A 104 2.56 -11.41 -0.40
C LEU A 104 2.80 -12.20 0.89
N ASN A 105 4.02 -12.17 1.42
CA ASN A 105 4.44 -13.03 2.52
C ASN A 105 4.54 -12.21 3.81
N GLN A 106 3.78 -12.55 4.85
CA GLN A 106 3.77 -11.78 6.10
C GLN A 106 5.03 -12.07 6.92
N GLN A 107 5.81 -11.02 7.21
CA GLN A 107 7.07 -11.16 7.93
C GLN A 107 6.82 -11.59 9.39
N GLY A 108 7.67 -12.48 9.89
CA GLY A 108 7.54 -13.04 11.25
C GLY A 108 6.51 -14.17 11.36
N THR A 109 5.94 -14.64 10.25
CA THR A 109 4.99 -15.75 10.18
C THR A 109 5.28 -16.64 8.98
N ASP A 110 4.63 -17.82 8.91
CA ASP A 110 4.64 -18.68 7.73
C ASP A 110 3.45 -18.41 6.78
N ILE A 111 2.71 -17.31 7.01
CA ILE A 111 1.50 -17.00 6.23
C ILE A 111 1.90 -16.39 4.88
N VAL A 112 1.40 -17.03 3.82
CA VAL A 112 1.58 -16.62 2.43
C VAL A 112 0.22 -16.33 1.81
N TYR A 113 0.06 -15.12 1.28
CA TYR A 113 -1.10 -14.73 0.49
C TYR A 113 -0.74 -14.79 -0.99
N ARG A 114 -1.61 -15.38 -1.81
CA ARG A 114 -1.46 -15.50 -3.26
C ARG A 114 -2.36 -14.50 -3.95
N ARG A 115 -1.93 -14.01 -5.10
CA ARG A 115 -2.77 -13.13 -5.92
C ARG A 115 -4.08 -13.84 -6.28
N ALA A 116 -5.21 -13.23 -5.97
CA ALA A 116 -6.51 -13.69 -6.44
C ALA A 116 -6.68 -13.27 -7.91
N ASN A 117 -7.21 -14.19 -8.73
CA ASN A 117 -7.47 -13.96 -10.16
C ASN A 117 -8.66 -13.01 -10.39
#